data_AF-A0A1Q4BCB1-F1
#
_entry.id   AF-A0A1Q4BCB1-F1
#
_cell.length_a   1.000
_cell.length_b   1.000
_cell.length_c   1.000
_cell.angle_alpha   90.00
_cell.angle_beta   90.00
_cell.angle_gamma   90.00
#
_symmetry.space_group_name_H-M   'P 1'
#
loop_
_entity.id
_entity.type
_entity.pdbx_description
1 polymer ?
#
loop_
_entity_poly.entity_id
_entity_poly.type
_entity_poly.pdbx_seq_one_letter_code
_entity_poly.pdbx_strand_id
1 'polypeptide(L)' 'MRIDDLNFEYEPDVYAYVSDYSGIDLVVQPLRIGFAAEVVDGAKVHVLGAFPSERWAKKAALDAAMEISALTR' A
#
# COMPACT_ATOMS: atom_id res chain seq x y z
N MET A 1 10.92 -8.00 -5.34
CA MET A 1 9.83 -7.68 -6.28
C MET A 1 9.91 -6.19 -6.60
N ARG A 2 9.59 -5.76 -7.81
CA ARG A 2 9.47 -4.33 -8.15
C ARG A 2 8.04 -3.88 -7.98
N ILE A 3 7.84 -2.57 -7.75
CA ILE A 3 6.47 -2.03 -7.64
C ILE A 3 5.67 -2.19 -8.93
N ASP A 4 6.35 -2.20 -10.07
CA ASP A 4 5.73 -2.38 -11.39
C ASP A 4 5.27 -3.83 -11.62
N ASP A 5 5.67 -4.77 -10.76
CA ASP A 5 5.22 -6.16 -10.80
C ASP A 5 3.87 -6.37 -10.05
N LEU A 6 3.43 -5.38 -9.27
CA LEU A 6 2.16 -5.40 -8.54
C LEU A 6 1.07 -4.68 -9.32
N ASN A 7 -0.08 -5.35 -9.47
CA ASN A 7 -1.26 -4.73 -10.05
C ASN A 7 -2.03 -3.97 -8.97
N PHE A 8 -2.00 -2.64 -9.03
CA PHE A 8 -2.82 -1.79 -8.19
C PHE A 8 -4.11 -1.47 -8.92
N GLU A 9 -5.23 -1.94 -8.38
CA GLU A 9 -6.57 -1.70 -8.91
C GLU A 9 -7.25 -0.59 -8.12
N TYR A 10 -8.01 0.27 -8.79
CA TYR A 10 -8.77 1.31 -8.10
C TYR A 10 -10.09 0.73 -7.59
N GLU A 11 -10.28 0.70 -6.28
CA GLU A 11 -11.50 0.23 -5.63
C GLU A 11 -12.42 1.43 -5.31
N PRO A 12 -13.55 1.59 -6.03
CA PRO A 12 -14.46 2.71 -5.84
C PRO A 12 -15.14 2.72 -4.46
N ASP A 13 -15.30 1.58 -3.80
CA ASP A 13 -15.99 1.50 -2.50
C ASP A 13 -15.18 2.15 -1.37
N VAL A 14 -13.85 2.13 -1.48
CA VAL A 14 -12.93 2.76 -0.51
C VAL A 14 -12.16 3.93 -1.11
N TYR A 15 -12.44 4.29 -2.37
CA TYR A 15 -11.78 5.36 -3.13
C TYR A 15 -10.25 5.29 -3.11
N ALA A 16 -9.67 4.09 -3.17
CA ALA A 16 -8.22 3.87 -3.05
C ALA A 16 -7.69 2.91 -4.13
N TYR A 17 -6.40 3.02 -4.43
CA TYR A 17 -5.68 1.99 -5.17
C TYR A 17 -5.27 0.88 -4.21
N VAL A 18 -5.68 -0.35 -4.50
CA VAL A 18 -5.44 -1.52 -3.66
C VAL A 18 -4.64 -2.58 -4.41
N SER A 19 -3.81 -3.33 -3.67
CA SER A 19 -3.10 -4.52 -4.15
C SER A 19 -2.86 -5.46 -2.98
N ASP A 20 -2.43 -6.70 -3.25
CA ASP A 20 -2.05 -7.67 -2.22
C ASP A 20 -0.58 -8.07 -2.41
N TYR A 21 0.14 -8.20 -1.29
CA TYR A 21 1.45 -8.82 -1.26
C TYR A 21 1.56 -9.79 -0.09
N SER A 22 1.58 -11.09 -0.40
CA SER A 22 1.75 -12.16 0.60
C SER A 22 0.67 -12.17 1.69
N GLY A 23 -0.57 -11.80 1.34
CA GLY A 23 -1.69 -11.72 2.30
C GLY A 23 -1.73 -10.43 3.11
N ILE A 24 -0.94 -9.42 2.72
CA ILE A 24 -0.96 -8.07 3.28
C ILE A 24 -1.55 -7.16 2.22
N ASP A 25 -2.62 -6.44 2.55
CA ASP A 25 -3.24 -5.49 1.65
C ASP A 25 -2.44 -4.19 1.62
N LEU A 26 -2.23 -3.65 0.43
CA LEU A 26 -1.53 -2.39 0.17
C LEU A 26 -2.57 -1.39 -0.27
N VAL A 27 -2.75 -0.32 0.49
CA VAL A 27 -3.78 0.68 0.23
C VAL A 27 -3.14 2.04 -0.01
N VAL A 28 -3.45 2.64 -1.16
CA VAL A 28 -2.98 3.96 -1.56
C VAL A 28 -4.17 4.85 -1.89
N GLN A 29 -4.52 5.74 -0.97
CA GLN A 29 -5.66 6.63 -1.12
C GLN A 29 -5.23 7.98 -1.74
N PRO A 30 -5.82 8.40 -2.87
CA PRO A 30 -5.63 9.74 -3.40
C PRO A 30 -6.15 10.79 -2.41
N LEU A 31 -5.37 11.84 -2.16
CA LEU A 31 -5.76 12.99 -1.35
C LEU A 31 -5.97 14.22 -2.23
N ARG A 32 -6.52 15.29 -1.65
CA ARG A 32 -6.57 16.60 -2.31
C ARG A 32 -5.18 17.08 -2.75
N ILE A 33 -4.15 16.75 -1.97
CA ILE A 33 -2.75 17.03 -2.26
C ILE A 33 -1.94 15.78 -1.90
N GLY A 34 -1.52 15.01 -2.90
CA GLY A 34 -0.71 13.80 -2.72
C GLY A 34 -1.52 12.52 -2.51
N PHE A 35 -0.91 11.55 -1.83
CA PHE A 35 -1.41 10.18 -1.67
C PHE A 35 -1.10 9.68 -0.26
N ALA A 36 -2.10 9.21 0.48
CA ALA A 36 -1.87 8.46 1.71
C ALA A 36 -1.54 7.00 1.38
N ALA A 37 -0.63 6.40 2.13
CA ALA A 37 -0.34 4.97 2.03
C ALA A 37 -0.49 4.30 3.39
N GLU A 38 -1.05 3.11 3.37
CA GLU A 38 -1.14 2.21 4.52
C GLU A 38 -1.06 0.76 4.05
N VAL A 39 -0.68 -0.13 4.97
CA VAL A 39 -0.74 -1.58 4.75
C VAL A 39 -1.58 -2.25 5.83
N VAL A 40 -2.36 -3.25 5.45
CA VAL A 40 -3.26 -3.99 6.33
C VAL A 40 -2.78 -5.43 6.42
N ASP A 41 -2.33 -5.84 7.59
CA ASP A 41 -1.95 -7.21 7.91
C ASP A 41 -3.05 -7.84 8.77
N GLY A 42 -3.98 -8.55 8.12
CA GLY A 42 -5.16 -9.11 8.76
C GLY A 42 -6.04 -8.04 9.42
N ALA A 43 -5.99 -7.93 10.75
CA ALA A 43 -6.74 -6.94 11.52
C ALA A 43 -5.92 -5.68 11.87
N LYS A 44 -4.63 -5.64 11.54
CA LYS A 44 -3.72 -4.57 11.94
C LYS A 44 -3.44 -3.62 10.78
N VAL A 45 -3.74 -2.34 10.99
CA VAL A 45 -3.47 -1.27 10.03
C VAL A 45 -2.17 -0.57 10.39
N HIS A 46 -1.30 -0.40 9.40
CA HIS A 46 -0.03 0.28 9.50
C HIS A 46 -0.05 1.53 8.59
N VAL A 47 -0.29 2.70 9.19
CA VAL A 47 -0.29 3.97 8.47
C VAL A 47 1.15 4.38 8.16
N LEU A 48 1.47 4.57 6.88
CA LEU A 48 2.81 4.94 6.42
C LEU A 48 2.98 6.45 6.22
N GLY A 49 1.86 7.17 6.16
CA GLY A 49 1.81 8.62 6.01
C GLY A 49 1.39 9.07 4.60
N ALA A 50 1.72 10.31 4.27
CA ALA A 50 1.35 10.93 3.00
C ALA A 50 2.58 11.20 2.13
N PHE A 51 2.41 10.99 0.83
CA PHE A 51 3.45 11.06 -0.19
C PHE A 51 3.03 12.02 -1.30
N PRO A 52 3.99 12.72 -1.94
CA PRO A 52 3.70 13.68 -2.99
C PRO A 52 3.31 13.03 -4.33
N SER A 53 3.57 11.72 -4.51
CA SER A 53 3.28 11.01 -5.76
C SER A 53 2.72 9.61 -5.52
N GLU A 54 1.87 9.16 -6.43
CA GLU A 54 1.26 7.83 -6.40
C GLU A 54 2.33 6.74 -6.39
N ARG A 55 3.34 6.85 -7.25
CA ARG A 55 4.44 5.88 -7.34
C ARG A 55 5.21 5.77 -6.01
N TRP A 56 5.41 6.88 -5.31
CA TRP A 56 6.11 6.87 -4.02
C TRP A 56 5.26 6.23 -2.93
N ALA A 57 3.96 6.53 -2.90
CA ALA A 57 3.02 5.88 -1.97
C ALA A 57 2.96 4.36 -2.20
N LYS A 58 2.80 3.93 -3.46
CA LYS A 58 2.79 2.51 -3.84
C LYS A 58 4.11 1.82 -3.44
N LYS A 59 5.25 2.45 -3.73
CA LYS A 59 6.56 1.93 -3.32
C LYS A 59 6.67 1.79 -1.80
N ALA A 60 6.25 2.81 -1.05
CA ALA A 60 6.29 2.77 0.42
C ALA A 60 5.41 1.65 0.98
N ALA A 61 4.21 1.44 0.42
CA ALA A 61 3.34 0.33 0.79
C ALA A 61 4.02 -1.03 0.52
N LEU A 62 4.66 -1.21 -0.64
CA LEU A 62 5.37 -2.45 -0.94
C LEU A 62 6.58 -2.68 -0.03
N ASP A 63 7.40 -1.65 0.20
CA ASP A 63 8.57 -1.76 1.07
C ASP A 63 8.13 -2.18 2.49
N ALA A 64 7.06 -1.59 3.02
CA ALA A 64 6.49 -1.93 4.32
C ALA A 64 5.93 -3.35 4.36
N ALA A 65 5.17 -3.78 3.34
CA ALA A 65 4.64 -5.13 3.26
C ALA A 65 5.77 -6.18 3.19
N MET A 66 6.84 -5.90 2.44
CA MET A 66 8.02 -6.75 2.39
C MET A 66 8.69 -6.89 3.76
N GLU A 67 8.85 -5.79 4.49
CA GLU A 67 9.43 -5.78 5.83
C GLU A 67 8.57 -6.61 6.81
N ILE A 68 7.26 -6.39 6.84
CA ILE A 68 6.33 -7.12 7.72
C ILE A 68 6.36 -8.63 7.40
N SER A 69 6.31 -8.99 6.11
CA SER A 69 6.32 -10.39 5.66
C SER A 69 7.63 -11.13 6.00
N ALA A 70 8.75 -10.40 6.13
CA ALA A 70 10.04 -10.98 6.51
C ALA A 70 10.13 -11.26 8.02
N LEU A 71 9.40 -10.51 8.84
CA LEU A 71 9.37 -10.66 10.30
C LEU A 71 8.45 -11.78 10.79
N THR A 72 7.49 -12.20 9.96
CA THR A 72 6.49 -13.23 10.28
C THR A 72 6.85 -14.63 9.78
N ARG A 73 8.01 -14.78 9.11
CA ARG A 73 8.58 -16.06 8.66
C ARG A 73 9.61 -16.58 9.65
#